data_AF-A0A955AB85-F1
#
_entry.id   AF-A0A955AB85-F1
#
_cell.length_a   1.000
_cell.length_b   1.000
_cell.length_c   1.000
_cell.angle_alpha   90.00
_cell.angle_beta   90.00
_cell.angle_gamma   90.00
#
_symmetry.space_group_name_H-M   'P 1'
#
loop_
_entity.id
_entity.type
_entity.pdbx_description
1 polymer ?
#
loop_
_entity_poly.entity_id
_entity_poly.type
_entity_poly.pdbx_seq_one_letter_code
_entity_poly.pdbx_strand_id
1 'polypeptide(L)'
;MSTERPPVIAVVISQLQPEVAVQVLLELPNDTNEAVLTRLANLEAVDADALASIDEYLSDRLIEYQRTLAGEEENQRRLSALLAAAPLALRDRWQAVVFPDKQPPKQASTSSGKSAEPPGTTAGLGAQEDILSDRGRSPASANMEPTEQDKTLYHRSSEASAIDEASISATTAHKQYILETGASSPIEEKNSARVTLPFPRTSQAMAPSQSIEFERILQLTPSQLASVLSRAGSRTVLLALAGATPQFMLRFDALLVP
;
A
#
# COMPACT_ATOMS: atom_id res chain seq x y z
N MET A 1 -9.81 2.69 6.38
CA MET A 1 -10.16 3.71 7.38
C MET A 1 -8.89 4.11 8.10
N SER A 2 -8.35 5.27 7.75
CA SER A 2 -7.07 5.75 8.27
C SER A 2 -7.25 6.10 9.74
N THR A 3 -6.63 5.33 10.63
CA THR A 3 -6.66 5.53 12.10
C THR A 3 -5.68 6.60 12.57
N GLU A 4 -5.05 7.31 11.64
CA GLU A 4 -4.01 8.27 11.94
C GLU A 4 -4.61 9.56 12.53
N ARG A 5 -3.91 10.18 13.47
CA ARG A 5 -4.44 11.36 14.17
C ARG A 5 -4.35 12.60 13.26
N PRO A 6 -5.38 13.46 13.19
CA PRO A 6 -5.37 14.66 12.35
C PRO A 6 -4.13 15.56 12.47
N PRO A 7 -3.52 15.76 13.66
CA PRO A 7 -2.28 16.52 13.77
C PRO A 7 -1.09 15.91 13.00
N VAL A 8 -0.95 14.59 13.00
CA VAL A 8 0.13 13.91 12.26
C VAL A 8 -0.08 14.08 10.76
N ILE A 9 -1.32 13.89 10.30
CA ILE A 9 -1.70 14.10 8.89
C ILE A 9 -1.39 15.54 8.46
N ALA A 10 -1.70 16.53 9.30
CA ALA A 10 -1.41 17.94 9.02
C ALA A 10 0.11 18.21 8.86
N VAL A 11 0.94 17.61 9.71
CA VAL A 11 2.41 17.72 9.62
C VAL A 11 2.92 17.08 8.32
N VAL A 12 2.38 15.94 7.91
CA VAL A 12 2.78 15.28 6.66
C VAL A 12 2.37 16.12 5.46
N ILE A 13 1.12 16.61 5.44
CA ILE A 13 0.58 17.41 4.34
C ILE A 13 1.35 18.73 4.16
N SER A 14 1.86 19.34 5.23
CA SER A 14 2.64 20.59 5.12
C SER A 14 4.00 20.42 4.44
N GLN A 15 4.50 19.18 4.33
CA GLN A 15 5.75 18.86 3.61
C GLN A 15 5.52 18.50 2.13
N LEU A 16 4.28 18.33 1.70
CA LEU A 16 3.94 17.96 0.32
C LEU A 16 3.83 19.20 -0.58
N GLN A 17 3.95 18.98 -1.89
CA GLN A 17 3.60 20.00 -2.87
C GLN A 17 2.09 20.32 -2.78
N PRO A 18 1.67 21.59 -2.96
CA PRO A 18 0.27 22.00 -2.79
C PRO A 18 -0.72 21.16 -3.61
N GLU A 19 -0.35 20.79 -4.83
CA GLU A 19 -1.20 20.00 -5.73
C GLU A 19 -1.44 18.58 -5.19
N VAL A 20 -0.40 17.96 -4.65
CA VAL A 20 -0.47 16.62 -4.05
C VAL A 20 -1.23 16.67 -2.73
N ALA A 21 -0.98 17.70 -1.90
CA ALA A 21 -1.69 17.94 -0.66
C ALA A 21 -3.21 18.01 -0.86
N VAL A 22 -3.68 18.74 -1.89
CA VAL A 22 -5.12 18.84 -2.20
C VAL A 22 -5.71 17.49 -2.59
N GLN A 23 -5.00 16.68 -3.37
CA GLN A 23 -5.46 15.33 -3.73
C GLN A 23 -5.61 14.45 -2.49
N VAL A 24 -4.63 14.47 -1.59
CA VAL A 24 -4.70 13.72 -0.33
C VAL A 24 -5.90 14.17 0.51
N LEU A 25 -6.16 15.48 0.61
CA LEU A 25 -7.30 16.01 1.36
C LEU A 25 -8.65 15.58 0.77
N LEU A 26 -8.77 15.47 -0.56
CA LEU A 26 -10.01 15.03 -1.23
C LEU A 26 -10.36 13.55 -0.97
N GLU A 27 -9.34 12.73 -0.71
CA GLU A 27 -9.52 11.30 -0.40
C GLU A 27 -9.83 11.05 1.09
N LEU A 28 -9.62 12.04 1.95
CA LEU A 28 -9.94 11.93 3.38
C LEU A 28 -11.45 12.09 3.63
N PRO A 29 -12.01 11.39 4.63
CA PRO A 29 -13.38 11.65 5.09
C PRO A 29 -13.57 13.12 5.47
N ASN A 30 -14.72 13.71 5.14
CA ASN A 30 -15.01 15.13 5.35
C ASN A 30 -14.67 15.63 6.77
N ASP A 31 -15.07 14.88 7.80
CA ASP A 31 -14.83 15.24 9.20
C ASP A 31 -13.31 15.28 9.54
N THR A 32 -12.53 14.38 8.93
CA THR A 32 -11.08 14.33 9.12
C THR A 32 -10.40 15.47 8.37
N ASN A 33 -10.86 15.78 7.16
CA ASN A 33 -10.35 16.87 6.34
C ASN A 33 -10.49 18.22 7.07
N GLU A 34 -11.67 18.55 7.59
CA GLU A 34 -11.90 19.80 8.34
C GLU A 34 -10.97 19.93 9.56
N ALA A 35 -10.79 18.84 10.31
CA ALA A 35 -9.88 18.79 11.44
C ALA A 35 -8.41 19.01 11.03
N VAL A 36 -8.00 18.43 9.90
CA VAL A 36 -6.64 18.60 9.34
C VAL A 36 -6.41 20.03 8.87
N LEU A 37 -7.35 20.64 8.15
CA LEU A 37 -7.26 22.04 7.71
C LEU A 37 -7.17 23.01 8.90
N THR A 38 -7.99 22.78 9.93
CA THR A 38 -7.95 23.57 11.17
C THR A 38 -6.58 23.46 11.86
N ARG A 39 -5.95 22.28 11.82
CA ARG A 39 -4.60 22.07 12.36
C ARG A 39 -3.51 22.70 11.51
N LEU A 40 -3.60 22.61 10.18
CA LEU A 40 -2.67 23.26 9.25
C LEU A 40 -2.67 24.79 9.44
N ALA A 41 -3.83 25.40 9.63
CA ALA A 41 -3.94 26.84 9.86
C ALA A 41 -3.28 27.31 11.18
N ASN A 42 -3.16 26.41 12.16
CA ASN A 42 -2.57 26.67 13.47
C ASN A 42 -1.25 25.90 13.67
N LEU A 43 -0.61 25.45 12.59
CA LEU A 43 0.61 24.65 12.70
C LEU A 43 1.77 25.56 13.10
N GLU A 44 2.30 25.36 14.30
CA GLU A 44 3.54 26.00 14.75
C GLU A 44 4.76 25.32 14.11
N ALA A 45 5.94 25.92 14.29
CA ALA A 45 7.19 25.30 13.86
C ALA A 45 7.35 23.92 14.51
N VAL A 46 7.40 22.88 13.68
CA VAL A 46 7.55 21.49 14.14
C VAL A 46 9.02 21.23 14.44
N ASP A 47 9.29 20.55 15.56
CA ASP A 47 10.64 20.15 15.95
C ASP A 47 11.26 19.21 14.90
N ALA A 48 12.55 19.41 14.61
CA ALA A 48 13.27 18.64 13.60
C ALA A 48 13.40 17.15 13.97
N ASP A 49 13.57 16.82 15.25
CA ASP A 49 13.68 15.44 15.73
C ASP A 49 12.33 14.72 15.62
N ALA A 50 11.23 15.44 15.87
CA ALA A 50 9.87 14.93 15.66
C ALA A 50 9.59 14.65 14.17
N LEU A 51 10.01 15.54 13.27
CA LEU A 51 9.90 15.32 11.83
C LEU A 51 10.72 14.11 11.37
N ALA A 52 11.95 13.96 11.84
CA ALA A 52 12.79 12.81 11.51
C ALA A 52 12.14 11.48 11.95
N SER A 53 11.53 11.47 13.13
CA SER A 53 10.82 10.29 13.65
C SER A 53 9.58 9.94 12.82
N ILE A 54 8.85 10.95 12.34
CA ILE A 54 7.70 10.75 11.44
C ILE A 54 8.16 10.19 10.10
N ASP A 55 9.25 10.71 9.55
CA ASP A 55 9.80 10.28 8.26
C ASP A 55 10.29 8.82 8.28
N GLU A 56 11.01 8.44 9.34
CA GLU A 56 11.45 7.06 9.56
C GLU A 56 10.25 6.09 9.64
N TYR A 57 9.26 6.43 10.46
CA TYR A 57 8.05 5.62 10.61
C TYR A 57 7.25 5.48 9.30
N LEU A 58 7.08 6.57 8.55
CA LEU A 58 6.38 6.54 7.26
C LEU A 58 7.15 5.73 6.22
N SER A 59 8.47 5.87 6.20
CA SER A 59 9.34 5.10 5.29
C SER A 59 9.21 3.60 5.54
N ASP A 60 9.28 3.17 6.80
CA ASP A 60 9.10 1.76 7.17
C ASP A 60 7.73 1.22 6.76
N ARG A 61 6.68 2.01 7.03
CA ARG A 61 5.30 1.60 6.73
C ARG A 61 5.03 1.55 5.22
N LEU A 62 5.63 2.45 4.44
CA LEU A 62 5.55 2.42 2.98
C LEU A 62 6.28 1.19 2.40
N ILE A 63 7.43 0.82 2.96
CA ILE A 63 8.15 -0.41 2.55
C ILE A 63 7.30 -1.65 2.83
N GLU A 64 6.68 -1.73 4.01
CA GLU A 64 5.79 -2.84 4.36
C GLU A 64 4.58 -2.92 3.42
N TYR A 65 3.97 -1.78 3.11
CA TYR A 65 2.84 -1.70 2.20
C TYR A 65 3.24 -2.14 0.78
N GLN A 66 4.38 -1.67 0.27
CA GLN A 66 4.90 -2.08 -1.04
C GLN A 66 5.19 -3.59 -1.10
N ARG A 67 5.73 -4.17 -0.02
CA ARG A 67 5.93 -5.64 0.07
C ARG A 67 4.61 -6.39 0.03
N THR A 68 3.59 -5.88 0.72
CA THR A 68 2.26 -6.48 0.75
C THR A 68 1.62 -6.45 -0.64
N LEU A 69 1.63 -5.29 -1.30
CA LEU A 69 1.13 -5.14 -2.68
C LEU A 69 1.87 -6.04 -3.67
N ALA A 70 3.20 -6.08 -3.61
CA ALA A 70 3.98 -6.97 -4.48
C ALA A 70 3.64 -8.46 -4.22
N GLY A 71 3.39 -8.82 -2.97
CA GLY A 71 2.92 -10.15 -2.59
C GLY A 71 1.53 -10.47 -3.16
N GLU A 72 0.60 -9.51 -3.11
CA GLU A 72 -0.75 -9.64 -3.67
C GLU A 72 -0.72 -9.80 -5.19
N GLU A 73 0.07 -8.99 -5.91
CA GLU A 73 0.24 -9.10 -7.35
C GLU A 73 0.81 -10.45 -7.77
N GLU A 74 1.84 -10.93 -7.07
CA GLU A 74 2.42 -12.25 -7.33
C GLU A 74 1.43 -13.37 -7.00
N ASN A 75 0.66 -13.24 -5.93
CA ASN A 75 -0.40 -14.20 -5.60
C ASN A 75 -1.50 -14.20 -6.67
N GLN A 76 -1.94 -13.02 -7.13
CA GLN A 76 -2.92 -12.89 -8.21
C GLN A 76 -2.39 -13.48 -9.52
N ARG A 77 -1.09 -13.31 -9.81
CA ARG A 77 -0.41 -13.94 -10.95
C ARG A 77 -0.39 -15.46 -10.83
N ARG A 78 -0.09 -16.01 -9.66
CA ARG A 78 -0.13 -17.47 -9.43
C ARG A 78 -1.55 -18.01 -9.55
N LEU A 79 -2.52 -17.32 -8.98
CA LEU A 79 -3.92 -17.69 -9.05
C LEU A 79 -4.43 -17.68 -10.49
N SER A 80 -4.12 -16.64 -11.25
CA SER A 80 -4.49 -16.58 -12.67
C SER A 80 -3.80 -17.68 -13.50
N ALA A 81 -2.54 -18.01 -13.22
CA ALA A 81 -1.85 -19.13 -13.86
C ALA A 81 -2.50 -20.49 -13.51
N LEU A 82 -2.90 -20.70 -12.25
CA LEU A 82 -3.62 -21.89 -11.81
C LEU A 82 -4.99 -22.01 -12.50
N LEU A 83 -5.76 -20.92 -12.56
CA LEU A 83 -7.04 -20.90 -13.28
C LEU A 83 -6.85 -21.21 -14.77
N ALA A 84 -5.80 -20.67 -15.39
CA ALA A 84 -5.48 -20.92 -16.79
C ALA A 84 -5.06 -22.39 -17.07
N ALA A 85 -4.38 -23.03 -16.13
CA ALA A 85 -3.99 -24.44 -16.23
C ALA A 85 -5.13 -25.41 -15.82
N ALA A 86 -6.11 -24.96 -15.04
CA ALA A 86 -7.20 -25.80 -14.56
C ALA A 86 -8.14 -26.25 -15.70
N PRO A 87 -8.68 -27.49 -15.64
CA PRO A 87 -9.73 -27.96 -16.55
C PRO A 87 -10.98 -27.06 -16.51
N LEU A 88 -11.65 -26.91 -17.66
CA LEU A 88 -12.79 -25.99 -17.83
C LEU A 88 -13.89 -26.19 -16.77
N ALA A 89 -14.26 -27.44 -16.47
CA ALA A 89 -15.28 -27.76 -15.48
C ALA A 89 -14.95 -27.29 -14.06
N LEU A 90 -13.67 -27.21 -13.69
CA LEU A 90 -13.22 -26.73 -12.39
C LEU A 90 -13.03 -25.21 -12.38
N ARG A 91 -12.61 -24.64 -13.51
CA ARG A 91 -12.35 -23.20 -13.65
C ARG A 91 -13.57 -22.37 -13.28
N ASP A 92 -14.75 -22.71 -13.81
CA ASP A 92 -15.98 -21.95 -13.53
C ASP A 92 -16.33 -21.97 -12.04
N ARG A 93 -16.17 -23.14 -11.40
CA ARG A 93 -16.42 -23.30 -9.97
C ARG A 93 -15.43 -22.51 -9.12
N TRP A 94 -14.15 -22.50 -9.48
CA TRP A 94 -13.11 -21.76 -8.74
C TRP A 94 -13.22 -20.27 -8.95
N GLN A 95 -13.52 -19.82 -10.18
CA GLN A 95 -13.72 -18.41 -10.48
C GLN A 95 -14.88 -17.82 -9.68
N ALA A 96 -15.97 -18.58 -9.49
CA ALA A 96 -17.10 -18.20 -8.64
C ALA A 96 -16.72 -18.03 -7.16
N VAL A 97 -15.73 -18.77 -6.66
CA VAL A 97 -15.26 -18.67 -5.26
C VAL A 97 -14.29 -17.50 -5.09
N VAL A 98 -13.40 -17.28 -6.06
CA VAL A 98 -12.37 -16.23 -5.97
C VAL A 98 -12.95 -14.84 -6.23
N PHE A 99 -13.96 -14.73 -7.10
CA PHE A 99 -14.55 -13.45 -7.49
C PHE A 99 -16.07 -13.44 -7.26
N PRO A 100 -16.53 -13.39 -6.00
CA PRO A 100 -17.95 -13.47 -5.69
C PRO A 100 -18.76 -12.32 -6.31
N ASP A 101 -18.20 -11.11 -6.34
CA ASP A 101 -18.88 -9.90 -6.86
C ASP A 101 -18.99 -9.85 -8.39
N LYS A 102 -18.26 -10.70 -9.11
CA LYS A 102 -18.28 -10.76 -10.58
C LYS A 102 -19.21 -11.83 -11.12
N GLN A 103 -20.04 -12.47 -10.28
CA GLN A 103 -21.05 -13.37 -10.81
C GLN A 103 -21.99 -12.56 -11.70
N PRO A 104 -22.15 -12.93 -12.99
CA PRO A 104 -23.18 -12.30 -13.81
C PRO A 104 -24.49 -12.46 -13.04
N PRO A 105 -25.30 -11.39 -12.91
CA PRO A 105 -26.56 -11.47 -12.19
C PRO A 105 -27.29 -12.67 -12.75
N LYS A 106 -27.47 -13.72 -11.92
CA LYS A 106 -28.15 -14.95 -12.32
C LYS A 106 -29.41 -14.48 -12.99
N GLN A 107 -29.48 -14.60 -14.32
CA GLN A 107 -30.63 -14.18 -15.07
C GLN A 107 -31.79 -14.86 -14.38
N ALA A 108 -32.61 -14.06 -13.70
CA ALA A 108 -33.70 -14.55 -12.92
C ALA A 108 -34.44 -15.45 -13.87
N SER A 109 -34.40 -16.74 -13.59
CA SER A 109 -35.07 -17.74 -14.39
C SER A 109 -36.52 -17.43 -14.16
N THR A 110 -37.06 -16.54 -14.98
CA THR A 110 -38.48 -16.28 -15.09
C THR A 110 -39.04 -17.58 -15.62
N SER A 111 -39.27 -18.50 -14.70
CA SER A 111 -40.26 -19.53 -14.83
C SER A 111 -41.61 -18.81 -14.97
N SER A 112 -41.84 -18.21 -16.14
CA SER A 112 -43.18 -17.95 -16.66
C SER A 112 -43.77 -19.31 -17.00
N GLY A 113 -44.10 -20.06 -15.95
CA GLY A 113 -45.16 -21.03 -15.98
C GLY A 113 -46.44 -20.26 -16.28
N LYS A 114 -46.78 -20.23 -17.56
CA LYS A 114 -48.06 -19.77 -18.11
C LYS A 114 -49.14 -20.72 -17.59
N SER A 115 -49.59 -20.51 -16.35
CA SER A 115 -50.84 -21.07 -15.85
C SER A 115 -51.98 -20.33 -16.53
N ALA A 116 -52.71 -21.05 -17.37
CA ALA A 116 -53.96 -20.60 -17.94
C ALA A 116 -55.00 -20.41 -16.82
N GLU A 117 -55.47 -19.17 -16.64
CA GLU A 117 -56.75 -18.89 -15.97
C GLU A 117 -57.92 -19.24 -16.90
N PRO A 118 -59.02 -19.82 -16.37
CA PRO A 118 -60.35 -19.62 -16.92
C PRO A 118 -61.05 -18.38 -16.31
N PRO A 119 -62.04 -17.80 -17.02
CA PRO A 119 -62.59 -16.48 -16.72
C PRO A 119 -63.70 -16.54 -15.64
N GLY A 120 -63.67 -15.59 -14.71
CA GLY A 120 -64.69 -15.41 -13.67
C GLY A 120 -64.93 -13.93 -13.38
N THR A 121 -65.92 -13.38 -14.09
CA THR A 121 -66.57 -12.07 -13.91
C THR A 121 -67.11 -11.84 -12.50
N THR A 122 -66.85 -10.67 -11.92
CA THR A 122 -67.80 -9.79 -11.16
C THR A 122 -67.02 -8.57 -10.62
N ALA A 123 -67.15 -7.38 -11.20
CA ALA A 123 -68.16 -6.35 -10.88
C ALA A 123 -68.17 -5.96 -9.38
N GLY A 124 -67.56 -4.81 -9.07
CA GLY A 124 -67.60 -4.19 -7.74
C GLY A 124 -67.15 -2.74 -7.77
N LEU A 125 -68.10 -1.85 -8.01
CA LEU A 125 -68.03 -0.39 -7.86
C LEU A 125 -67.77 0.01 -6.39
N GLY A 126 -67.00 1.08 -6.17
CA GLY A 126 -66.98 1.79 -4.90
C GLY A 126 -65.98 2.96 -4.83
N ALA A 127 -66.52 4.18 -4.91
CA ALA A 127 -66.16 5.45 -4.24
C ALA A 127 -64.68 5.69 -3.84
N GLN A 128 -63.99 6.73 -4.30
CA GLN A 128 -64.22 8.18 -4.06
C GLN A 128 -64.31 8.54 -2.58
N GLU A 129 -63.21 9.09 -2.04
CA GLU A 129 -63.11 10.15 -1.01
C GLU A 129 -61.58 10.37 -0.82
N ASP A 130 -60.99 11.47 -1.26
CA ASP A 130 -61.02 12.84 -0.68
C ASP A 130 -60.19 12.96 0.62
N ILE A 131 -59.62 14.15 0.78
CA ILE A 131 -59.10 14.76 2.02
C ILE A 131 -57.58 14.69 2.27
N LEU A 132 -56.98 15.85 1.98
CA LEU A 132 -55.83 16.47 2.65
C LEU A 132 -55.81 16.26 4.17
N SER A 133 -54.65 15.92 4.73
CA SER A 133 -54.18 16.39 6.05
C SER A 133 -52.67 16.16 6.09
N ASP A 134 -51.85 17.21 6.11
CA ASP A 134 -51.54 18.04 7.29
C ASP A 134 -50.67 17.29 8.32
N ARG A 135 -49.74 18.08 8.86
CA ARG A 135 -49.07 17.93 10.15
C ARG A 135 -47.73 17.20 10.19
N GLY A 136 -46.71 18.05 10.17
CA GLY A 136 -45.41 17.74 10.76
C GLY A 136 -45.54 17.30 12.22
N ARG A 137 -44.64 16.41 12.62
CA ARG A 137 -44.35 16.12 14.02
C ARG A 137 -42.95 15.57 14.15
N SER A 138 -42.01 16.46 14.50
CA SER A 138 -40.85 16.07 15.31
C SER A 138 -41.34 15.56 16.67
N PRO A 139 -40.73 14.49 17.18
CA PRO A 139 -40.35 14.42 18.58
C PRO A 139 -38.82 14.21 18.64
N ALA A 140 -38.07 15.15 19.22
CA ALA A 140 -37.86 15.30 20.66
C ALA A 140 -37.06 14.11 21.25
N SER A 141 -35.78 14.41 21.49
CA SER A 141 -34.92 13.97 22.57
C SER A 141 -35.35 12.72 23.33
N ALA A 142 -34.72 11.59 23.01
CA ALA A 142 -34.55 10.50 23.96
C ALA A 142 -33.29 10.78 24.80
N ASN A 143 -33.54 11.27 26.01
CA ASN A 143 -32.61 11.20 27.14
C ASN A 143 -32.24 9.73 27.35
N MET A 144 -31.00 9.34 27.10
CA MET A 144 -30.47 8.02 27.45
C MET A 144 -29.53 8.20 28.64
N GLU A 145 -30.07 7.84 29.80
CA GLU A 145 -29.43 7.73 31.09
C GLU A 145 -28.32 6.65 31.02
N PRO A 146 -27.04 6.95 31.29
CA PRO A 146 -26.01 5.93 31.36
C PRO A 146 -26.15 5.16 32.68
N THR A 147 -26.48 3.88 32.58
CA THR A 147 -26.59 2.95 33.70
C THR A 147 -25.22 2.75 34.36
N GLU A 148 -25.12 3.01 35.68
CA GLU A 148 -23.93 2.76 36.52
C GLU A 148 -23.67 1.26 36.76
N GLN A 149 -23.39 0.49 35.71
CA GLN A 149 -23.01 -0.92 35.83
C GLN A 149 -21.84 -1.28 34.91
N ASP A 150 -20.70 -0.59 35.05
CA ASP A 150 -19.41 -1.17 34.63
C ASP A 150 -18.21 -0.57 35.38
N LYS A 151 -18.35 -0.41 36.70
CA LYS A 151 -17.24 -0.18 37.62
C LYS A 151 -16.89 -1.52 38.28
N THR A 152 -16.07 -2.35 37.66
CA THR A 152 -15.16 -3.31 38.34
C THR A 152 -14.42 -4.17 37.33
N LEU A 153 -13.38 -3.65 36.66
CA LEU A 153 -12.32 -4.48 36.07
C LEU A 153 -11.06 -3.65 35.72
N TYR A 154 -10.52 -2.96 36.72
CA TYR A 154 -9.14 -2.49 36.74
C TYR A 154 -8.52 -2.86 38.08
N HIS A 155 -7.99 -4.07 38.21
CA HIS A 155 -6.98 -4.41 39.22
C HIS A 155 -6.26 -5.70 38.81
N ARG A 156 -5.27 -5.62 37.91
CA ARG A 156 -4.09 -6.48 38.01
C ARG A 156 -2.95 -6.00 37.11
N SER A 157 -1.77 -5.94 37.71
CA SER A 157 -0.44 -5.80 37.09
C SER A 157 0.07 -4.37 36.96
N SER A 158 0.26 -3.72 38.11
CA SER A 158 1.36 -2.79 38.32
C SER A 158 2.12 -3.29 39.55
N GLU A 159 3.28 -3.92 39.34
CA GLU A 159 4.30 -4.14 40.37
C GLU A 159 5.65 -4.48 39.72
N ALA A 160 6.70 -3.84 40.26
CA ALA A 160 8.14 -4.09 40.08
C ALA A 160 8.87 -3.42 38.89
N SER A 161 9.32 -2.18 39.08
CA SER A 161 10.74 -1.95 39.45
C SER A 161 11.02 -0.48 39.74
N ALA A 162 11.19 -0.19 41.03
CA ALA A 162 11.92 0.96 41.52
C ALA A 162 13.36 0.50 41.81
N ILE A 163 14.34 1.21 41.24
CA ILE A 163 15.74 1.27 41.67
C ILE A 163 16.15 2.71 41.37
N ASP A 164 15.91 3.62 42.30
CA ASP A 164 16.85 4.07 43.35
C ASP A 164 17.93 4.99 42.77
N GLU A 165 17.67 6.30 42.89
CA GLU A 165 18.65 7.38 42.77
C GLU A 165 19.49 7.44 44.05
N ALA A 166 20.82 7.49 43.93
CA ALA A 166 21.63 8.57 44.51
C ALA A 166 23.13 8.31 44.38
N SER A 167 23.84 9.40 44.05
CA SER A 167 25.29 9.64 44.23
C SER A 167 26.20 8.79 43.31
N ILE A 168 27.18 9.36 42.61
CA ILE A 168 28.38 10.01 43.17
C ILE A 168 28.97 11.02 42.18
N SER A 169 29.52 12.10 42.72
CA SER A 169 30.28 13.15 42.05
C SER A 169 31.68 12.74 41.57
N ALA A 170 32.14 13.42 40.51
CA ALA A 170 33.50 13.94 40.25
C ALA A 170 34.77 13.06 40.46
N THR A 171 35.57 12.89 39.39
CA THR A 171 37.06 13.04 39.30
C THR A 171 37.52 12.62 37.88
N THR A 172 38.15 13.49 37.08
CA THR A 172 39.58 13.85 37.03
C THR A 172 40.54 12.72 36.58
N ALA A 173 41.04 12.86 35.33
CA ALA A 173 42.38 12.56 34.80
C ALA A 173 43.18 11.28 35.21
N HIS A 174 43.46 10.42 34.23
CA HIS A 174 44.70 9.61 34.07
C HIS A 174 44.67 8.98 32.66
N LYS A 175 45.45 9.35 31.64
CA LYS A 175 46.90 9.16 31.38
C LYS A 175 47.47 7.80 31.83
N GLN A 176 48.04 7.09 30.84
CA GLN A 176 49.23 6.22 30.87
C GLN A 176 49.10 4.70 30.63
N TYR A 177 49.74 4.30 29.50
CA TYR A 177 50.61 3.16 29.19
C TYR A 177 50.22 1.73 29.62
N ILE A 178 50.13 0.82 28.63
CA ILE A 178 50.76 -0.54 28.59
C ILE A 178 50.98 -0.88 27.09
N LEU A 179 52.17 -0.75 26.50
CA LEU A 179 53.34 -1.65 26.46
C LEU A 179 53.11 -3.06 25.87
N GLU A 180 53.91 -3.31 24.83
CA GLU A 180 54.24 -4.56 24.14
C GLU A 180 54.14 -5.83 24.98
N THR A 181 53.73 -6.92 24.34
CA THR A 181 54.43 -8.21 24.47
C THR A 181 54.17 -9.04 23.22
N GLY A 182 55.22 -9.23 22.44
CA GLY A 182 55.27 -10.27 21.43
C GLY A 182 55.35 -11.64 22.08
N ALA A 183 54.68 -12.62 21.49
CA ALA A 183 55.02 -14.02 21.67
C ALA A 183 54.74 -14.73 20.34
N SER A 184 55.83 -14.91 19.60
CA SER A 184 55.97 -15.90 18.56
C SER A 184 55.75 -17.28 19.17
N SER A 185 55.01 -18.15 18.48
CA SER A 185 55.25 -19.59 18.60
C SER A 185 54.96 -20.32 17.29
N PRO A 186 55.73 -21.37 16.98
CA PRO A 186 55.89 -21.86 15.63
C PRO A 186 55.36 -23.30 15.45
N ILE A 187 55.22 -23.72 14.19
CA ILE A 187 55.18 -25.10 13.66
C ILE A 187 53.99 -25.99 14.12
N GLU A 188 53.08 -26.28 13.18
CA GLU A 188 52.90 -27.68 12.76
C GLU A 188 52.29 -27.77 11.35
N GLU A 189 53.17 -28.09 10.43
CA GLU A 189 52.93 -28.38 9.03
C GLU A 189 52.49 -29.85 8.93
N LYS A 190 51.17 -30.08 8.80
CA LYS A 190 50.62 -31.40 8.45
C LYS A 190 49.68 -31.28 7.26
N ASN A 191 50.29 -31.50 6.09
CA ASN A 191 49.77 -32.30 4.98
C ASN A 191 48.24 -32.51 4.96
N SER A 192 47.54 -31.61 4.29
CA SER A 192 46.23 -31.92 3.70
C SER A 192 46.33 -31.70 2.22
N ALA A 193 46.35 -32.81 1.48
CA ALA A 193 46.25 -32.85 0.04
C ALA A 193 44.95 -32.16 -0.41
N ARG A 194 45.05 -30.87 -0.74
CA ARG A 194 43.99 -30.13 -1.43
C ARG A 194 43.92 -30.65 -2.86
N VAL A 195 42.93 -31.51 -3.11
CA VAL A 195 42.40 -31.76 -4.45
C VAL A 195 41.99 -30.39 -5.01
N THR A 196 42.85 -29.84 -5.88
CA THR A 196 42.63 -28.57 -6.55
C THR A 196 41.74 -28.86 -7.75
N LEU A 197 40.42 -28.81 -7.54
CA LEU A 197 39.49 -28.74 -8.65
C LEU A 197 39.66 -27.36 -9.32
N PRO A 198 39.89 -27.30 -10.64
CA PRO A 198 39.99 -26.05 -11.37
C PRO A 198 38.61 -25.40 -11.45
N PHE A 199 38.25 -24.62 -10.43
CA PHE A 199 37.15 -23.68 -10.56
C PHE A 199 37.60 -22.57 -11.50
N PRO A 200 36.89 -22.32 -12.62
CA PRO A 200 37.17 -21.15 -13.44
C PRO A 200 36.95 -19.93 -12.56
N ARG A 201 38.01 -19.16 -12.31
CA ARG A 201 37.91 -17.82 -11.76
C ARG A 201 37.27 -16.94 -12.82
N THR A 202 35.95 -16.92 -12.89
CA THR A 202 35.20 -15.84 -13.54
C THR A 202 35.28 -14.62 -12.63
N SER A 203 36.48 -14.07 -12.48
CA SER A 203 36.69 -12.68 -12.07
C SER A 203 36.37 -11.80 -13.28
N GLN A 204 35.17 -11.94 -13.83
CA GLN A 204 34.64 -10.97 -14.78
C GLN A 204 34.22 -9.80 -13.92
N ALA A 205 35.15 -8.87 -13.71
CA ALA A 205 34.84 -7.54 -13.22
C ALA A 205 33.64 -7.05 -14.02
N MET A 206 32.48 -6.98 -13.39
CA MET A 206 31.29 -6.42 -13.99
C MET A 206 31.67 -4.99 -14.33
N ALA A 207 31.95 -4.74 -15.61
CA ALA A 207 32.10 -3.39 -16.13
C ALA A 207 30.88 -2.62 -15.62
N PRO A 208 31.07 -1.36 -15.18
CA PRO A 208 29.96 -0.56 -14.67
C PRO A 208 28.85 -0.63 -15.70
N SER A 209 27.71 -1.22 -15.33
CA SER A 209 26.51 -1.25 -16.14
C SER A 209 26.23 0.21 -16.44
N GLN A 210 26.59 0.66 -17.65
CA GLN A 210 26.32 2.01 -18.08
C GLN A 210 24.80 2.09 -18.15
N SER A 211 24.18 2.57 -17.07
CA SER A 211 22.77 2.87 -17.04
C SER A 211 22.58 3.92 -18.11
N ILE A 212 22.04 3.50 -19.25
CA ILE A 212 21.64 4.43 -20.29
C ILE A 212 20.49 5.19 -19.68
N GLU A 213 20.76 6.43 -19.27
CA GLU A 213 19.71 7.33 -18.82
C GLU A 213 18.65 7.44 -19.90
N PHE A 214 17.38 7.43 -19.48
CA PHE A 214 16.23 7.45 -20.38
C PHE A 214 16.30 8.64 -21.36
N GLU A 215 16.94 9.75 -20.95
CA GLU A 215 17.17 10.92 -21.80
C GLU A 215 18.04 10.65 -23.03
N ARG A 216 19.01 9.72 -22.96
CA ARG A 216 19.81 9.36 -24.15
C ARG A 216 18.98 8.63 -25.19
N ILE A 217 17.91 7.95 -24.78
CA ILE A 217 16.99 7.30 -25.72
C ILE A 217 16.26 8.35 -26.57
N LEU A 218 16.01 9.55 -26.03
CA LEU A 218 15.45 10.68 -26.78
C LEU A 218 16.41 11.24 -27.83
N GLN A 219 17.71 10.97 -27.75
CA GLN A 219 18.70 11.43 -28.74
C GLN A 219 18.88 10.44 -29.91
N LEU A 220 18.38 9.21 -29.79
CA LEU A 220 18.48 8.21 -30.84
C LEU A 220 17.71 8.66 -32.09
N THR A 221 18.16 8.27 -33.28
CA THR A 221 17.40 8.51 -34.52
C THR A 221 16.13 7.65 -34.54
N PRO A 222 15.10 8.01 -35.32
CA PRO A 222 13.86 7.22 -35.44
C PRO A 222 14.12 5.75 -35.80
N SER A 223 15.07 5.49 -36.71
CA SER A 223 15.47 4.14 -37.13
C SER A 223 16.17 3.35 -36.02
N GLN A 224 17.02 4.01 -35.23
CA GLN A 224 17.68 3.38 -34.07
C GLN A 224 16.66 3.07 -32.97
N LEU A 225 15.74 3.99 -32.70
CA LEU A 225 14.68 3.80 -31.72
C LEU A 225 13.78 2.63 -32.11
N ALA A 226 13.36 2.53 -33.38
CA ALA A 226 12.61 1.38 -33.90
C ALA A 226 13.40 0.06 -33.77
N SER A 227 14.72 0.08 -34.01
CA SER A 227 15.57 -1.10 -33.83
C SER A 227 15.68 -1.54 -32.36
N VAL A 228 15.76 -0.59 -31.42
CA VAL A 228 15.77 -0.90 -29.98
C VAL A 228 14.41 -1.44 -29.54
N LEU A 229 13.32 -0.80 -29.96
CA LEU A 229 11.95 -1.18 -29.61
C LEU A 229 11.55 -2.53 -30.22
N SER A 230 12.03 -2.90 -31.41
CA SER A 230 11.77 -4.21 -32.00
C SER A 230 12.52 -5.35 -31.30
N ARG A 231 13.65 -5.05 -30.64
CA ARG A 231 14.37 -6.03 -29.79
C ARG A 231 13.77 -6.10 -28.39
N ALA A 232 13.18 -5.02 -27.90
CA ALA A 232 12.44 -5.01 -26.64
C ALA A 232 11.07 -5.68 -26.85
N GLY A 233 10.74 -6.69 -26.04
CA GLY A 233 9.41 -7.32 -26.11
C GLY A 233 8.30 -6.30 -25.83
N SER A 234 7.10 -6.50 -26.41
CA SER A 234 5.96 -5.58 -26.29
C SER A 234 5.61 -5.22 -24.85
N ARG A 235 5.70 -6.18 -23.92
CA ARG A 235 5.47 -5.96 -22.48
C ARG A 235 6.49 -4.99 -21.87
N THR A 236 7.76 -5.08 -22.25
CA THR A 236 8.82 -4.20 -21.75
C THR A 236 8.64 -2.80 -22.28
N VAL A 237 8.24 -2.67 -23.55
CA VAL A 237 7.93 -1.37 -24.16
C VAL A 237 6.75 -0.71 -23.44
N LEU A 238 5.66 -1.43 -23.18
CA LEU A 238 4.51 -0.89 -22.45
C LEU A 238 4.88 -0.44 -21.03
N LEU A 239 5.69 -1.22 -20.32
CA LEU A 239 6.15 -0.85 -18.98
C LEU A 239 7.03 0.40 -19.01
N ALA A 240 7.89 0.53 -20.02
CA ALA A 240 8.71 1.74 -20.21
C ALA A 240 7.87 2.97 -20.59
N LEU A 241 6.82 2.79 -21.40
CA LEU A 241 5.89 3.87 -21.78
C LEU A 241 5.06 4.36 -20.59
N ALA A 242 4.74 3.50 -19.62
CA ALA A 242 3.98 3.90 -18.43
C ALA A 242 4.69 4.94 -17.56
N GLY A 243 6.03 5.00 -17.60
CA GLY A 243 6.84 6.01 -16.92
C GLY A 243 7.53 7.00 -17.87
N ALA A 244 7.18 7.00 -19.15
CA ALA A 244 7.86 7.82 -20.15
C ALA A 244 7.44 9.29 -20.05
N THR A 245 8.37 10.19 -20.35
CA THR A 245 8.07 11.62 -20.44
C THR A 245 7.11 11.92 -21.60
N PRO A 246 6.29 12.98 -21.54
CA PRO A 246 5.36 13.32 -22.62
C PRO A 246 6.04 13.51 -24.00
N GLN A 247 7.27 14.03 -24.01
CA GLN A 247 8.05 14.17 -25.23
C GLN A 247 8.42 12.83 -25.87
N PHE A 248 8.70 11.81 -25.05
CA PHE A 248 8.95 10.45 -25.55
C PHE A 248 7.71 9.86 -26.18
N MET A 249 6.54 10.02 -25.54
CA MET A 249 5.25 9.54 -26.05
C MET A 249 4.92 10.13 -27.42
N LEU A 250 5.03 11.46 -27.59
CA LEU A 250 4.79 12.13 -28.89
C LEU A 250 5.69 11.59 -30.01
N ARG A 251 6.95 11.29 -29.67
CA ARG A 251 7.92 10.76 -30.62
C ARG A 251 7.65 9.30 -30.97
N PHE A 252 7.21 8.52 -29.98
CA PHE A 252 6.77 7.13 -30.18
C PHE A 252 5.52 7.08 -31.07
N ASP A 253 4.55 7.97 -30.87
CA ASP A 253 3.37 8.06 -31.73
C ASP A 253 3.74 8.44 -33.17
N ALA A 254 4.68 9.36 -33.35
CA ALA A 254 5.20 9.73 -34.68
C ALA A 254 5.91 8.57 -35.40
N LEU A 255 6.39 7.55 -34.68
CA LEU A 255 6.97 6.33 -35.27
C LEU A 255 5.93 5.30 -35.69
N LEU A 256 4.72 5.35 -35.12
CA LEU A 256 3.65 4.40 -35.42
C LEU A 256 2.80 4.81 -36.62
N VAL A 257 2.90 6.07 -37.06
CA VAL A 257 2.21 6.55 -38.26
C VAL A 257 3.11 6.28 -39.48
N PRO A 258 2.74 5.33 -40.37
CA PRO A 258 3.54 4.98 -41.55
C PRO A 258 3.54 6.06 -42.63
#